data_AF-A0A9P7QL00-F1
#
_entry.id   AF-A0A9P7QL00-F1
#
_cell.length_a   1.000
_cell.length_b   1.000
_cell.length_c   1.000
_cell.angle_alpha   90.00
_cell.angle_beta   90.00
_cell.angle_gamma   90.00
#
_symmetry.space_group_name_H-M   'P 1'
#
loop_
_entity.id
_entity.type
_entity.pdbx_description
1 polymer ?
#
loop_
_entity_poly.entity_id
_entity_poly.type
_entity_poly.pdbx_seq_one_letter_code
_entity_poly.pdbx_strand_id
1 'polypeptide(L)'
;MASRTMETISRSGLQNLILSDSAHITNVKSVSSYSWIDTPTPTIAVPGSPSLWSPPVTDVQLPQDSGLYNIAENMVRMDPDSPLAPIFSAIFTTNPSFDFGSISVITDGNNIRKLLSFISPGSSRDTSEPFTIQLELARNTLLMCRHETAATEYIGPHEFRGYRHEFEKAFTTRQIDAESGDLRILSALIERIITLMTGCCGRGTLRYDVATASLIISANDGASNMLPEDLYYDVPVIMY
;
A
#
# COMPACT_ATOMS: atom_id res chain seq x y z
N MET A 1 -0.43 3.81 24.81
CA MET A 1 1.02 3.90 25.12
C MET A 1 1.64 4.90 24.15
N ALA A 2 2.71 5.59 24.55
CA ALA A 2 3.33 6.64 23.73
C ALA A 2 4.19 6.03 22.61
N SER A 3 4.00 6.52 21.38
CA SER A 3 4.87 6.21 20.24
C SER A 3 6.28 6.74 20.49
N ARG A 4 7.31 5.92 20.28
CA ARG A 4 8.72 6.30 20.47
C ARG A 4 9.39 6.48 19.11
N THR A 5 9.81 7.71 18.80
CA THR A 5 10.60 7.97 17.60
C THR A 5 11.89 7.17 17.62
N MET A 6 12.16 6.47 16.52
CA MET A 6 13.35 5.66 16.33
C MET A 6 14.37 6.40 15.46
N GLU A 7 13.91 6.92 14.32
CA GLU A 7 14.75 7.60 13.36
C GLU A 7 13.97 8.65 12.58
N THR A 8 14.68 9.70 12.19
CA THR A 8 14.20 10.72 11.26
C THR A 8 15.14 10.73 10.06
N ILE A 9 14.60 10.42 8.88
CA ILE A 9 15.32 10.41 7.61
C ILE A 9 14.87 11.64 6.82
N SER A 10 15.72 12.66 6.75
CA SER A 10 15.48 13.81 5.87
C SER A 10 15.75 13.45 4.41
N ARG A 11 15.21 14.24 3.47
CA ARG A 11 15.57 14.09 2.04
C ARG A 11 17.07 14.17 1.79
N SER A 12 17.77 15.09 2.46
CA SER A 12 19.24 15.16 2.38
C SER A 12 19.93 13.91 2.91
N GLY A 13 19.32 13.23 3.89
CA GLY A 13 19.78 11.96 4.43
C GLY A 13 19.74 10.80 3.44
N LEU A 14 18.96 10.89 2.35
CA LEU A 14 18.92 9.86 1.30
C LEU A 14 20.29 9.67 0.62
N GLN A 15 21.12 10.71 0.58
CA GLN A 15 22.47 10.63 0.01
C GLN A 15 23.42 9.78 0.85
N ASN A 16 23.08 9.53 2.12
CA ASN A 16 23.87 8.72 3.04
C ASN A 16 23.49 7.23 2.98
N LEU A 17 22.48 6.86 2.16
CA LEU A 17 22.10 5.47 1.98
C LEU A 17 23.16 4.74 1.17
N ILE A 18 23.44 3.49 1.56
CA ILE A 18 24.30 2.60 0.79
C ILE A 18 23.45 2.10 -0.39
N LEU A 19 23.72 2.63 -1.58
CA LEU A 19 22.99 2.25 -2.78
C LEU A 19 23.63 1.04 -3.45
N SER A 20 22.81 0.09 -3.89
CA SER A 20 23.24 -0.94 -4.83
C SER A 20 23.67 -0.34 -6.16
N ASP A 21 24.52 -1.04 -6.93
CA ASP A 21 25.02 -0.56 -8.24
C ASP A 21 23.90 -0.36 -9.27
N SER A 22 22.87 -1.21 -9.22
CA SER A 22 21.70 -1.14 -10.10
C SER A 22 20.45 -1.62 -9.38
N ALA A 23 19.27 -1.15 -9.83
CA ALA A 23 17.98 -1.66 -9.43
C ALA A 23 17.10 -1.78 -10.67
N HIS A 24 16.47 -2.94 -10.85
CA HIS A 24 15.66 -3.25 -12.02
C HIS A 24 14.38 -3.95 -11.60
N ILE A 25 13.26 -3.53 -12.20
CA ILE A 25 12.01 -4.28 -12.11
C ILE A 25 12.15 -5.51 -13.00
N THR A 26 12.16 -6.69 -12.40
CA THR A 26 12.34 -7.96 -13.09
C THR A 26 11.36 -9.00 -12.54
N ASN A 27 11.15 -10.10 -13.27
CA ASN A 27 10.36 -11.25 -12.82
C ASN A 27 8.96 -10.89 -12.28
N VAL A 28 8.32 -9.87 -12.88
CA VAL A 28 6.96 -9.47 -12.51
C VAL A 28 6.01 -10.62 -12.79
N LYS A 29 5.39 -11.13 -11.72
CA LYS A 29 4.49 -12.28 -11.77
C LYS A 29 3.21 -11.97 -10.99
N SER A 30 2.06 -12.30 -11.57
CA SER A 30 0.81 -12.33 -10.84
C SER A 30 0.81 -13.55 -9.91
N VAL A 31 0.63 -13.31 -8.60
CA VAL A 31 0.58 -14.36 -7.57
C VAL A 31 -0.85 -14.82 -7.31
N SER A 32 -1.77 -13.87 -7.12
CA SER A 32 -3.20 -14.11 -6.92
C SER A 32 -3.98 -12.83 -7.27
N SER A 33 -5.30 -12.94 -7.35
CA SER A 33 -6.23 -11.83 -7.52
C SER A 33 -7.49 -12.06 -6.69
N TYR A 34 -8.15 -10.97 -6.29
CA TYR A 34 -9.47 -11.03 -5.66
C TYR A 34 -10.32 -9.83 -6.05
N SER A 35 -11.63 -9.94 -5.86
CA SER A 35 -12.59 -8.84 -6.03
C SER A 35 -13.59 -8.87 -4.88
N TRP A 36 -13.95 -7.71 -4.34
CA TRP A 36 -14.98 -7.61 -3.32
C TRP A 36 -16.36 -7.93 -3.89
N ILE A 37 -17.14 -8.68 -3.13
CA ILE A 37 -18.57 -8.91 -3.40
C ILE A 37 -19.36 -8.00 -2.47
N ASP A 38 -20.40 -7.37 -3.00
CA ASP A 38 -21.26 -6.47 -2.22
C ASP A 38 -22.24 -7.25 -1.34
N THR A 39 -21.73 -7.72 -0.19
CA THR A 39 -22.48 -8.45 0.83
C THR A 39 -22.27 -7.84 2.22
N PRO A 40 -23.24 -7.97 3.15
CA PRO A 40 -23.09 -7.46 4.52
C PRO A 40 -21.89 -8.04 5.27
N THR A 41 -21.54 -9.29 4.97
CA THR A 41 -20.33 -9.94 5.47
C THR A 41 -19.19 -9.68 4.49
N PRO A 42 -17.98 -9.27 4.96
CA PRO A 42 -16.82 -9.08 4.09
C PRO A 42 -16.51 -10.37 3.32
N THR A 43 -16.74 -10.35 2.00
CA THR A 43 -16.62 -11.53 1.13
C THR A 43 -15.87 -11.16 -0.13
N ILE A 44 -14.88 -11.97 -0.50
CA ILE A 44 -14.09 -11.81 -1.73
C ILE A 44 -14.33 -12.98 -2.68
N ALA A 45 -14.35 -12.70 -3.97
CA ALA A 45 -14.22 -13.70 -5.03
C ALA A 45 -12.73 -13.96 -5.31
N VAL A 46 -12.35 -15.23 -5.40
CA VAL A 46 -10.97 -15.66 -5.69
C VAL A 46 -10.99 -16.78 -6.74
N PRO A 47 -10.29 -16.64 -7.89
CA PRO A 47 -9.62 -15.43 -8.35
C PRO A 47 -10.61 -14.29 -8.59
N GLY A 48 -10.14 -13.06 -8.41
CA GLY A 48 -10.92 -11.86 -8.71
C GLY A 48 -11.20 -11.72 -10.21
N SER A 49 -12.27 -10.99 -10.53
CA SER A 49 -12.63 -10.64 -11.90
C SER A 49 -12.52 -9.13 -12.07
N PRO A 50 -11.42 -8.62 -12.66
CA PRO A 50 -11.29 -7.19 -12.90
C PRO A 50 -12.36 -6.72 -13.88
N SER A 51 -12.74 -5.43 -13.79
CA SER A 51 -13.62 -4.80 -14.79
C SER A 51 -13.00 -4.96 -16.18
N LEU A 52 -13.77 -5.50 -17.11
CA LEU A 52 -13.33 -5.63 -18.50
C LEU A 52 -13.40 -4.27 -19.19
N TRP A 53 -12.40 -4.00 -20.03
CA TRP A 53 -12.43 -2.85 -20.92
C TRP A 53 -13.62 -2.96 -21.88
N SER A 54 -14.64 -2.13 -21.65
CA SER A 54 -15.86 -2.06 -22.46
C SER A 54 -16.13 -0.60 -22.84
N PRO A 55 -15.37 -0.04 -23.80
CA PRO A 55 -15.50 1.36 -24.16
C PRO A 55 -16.89 1.58 -24.78
N PRO A 56 -17.53 2.73 -24.51
CA PRO A 56 -18.74 3.08 -25.21
C PRO A 56 -18.47 3.12 -26.72
N VAL A 57 -19.45 2.67 -27.51
CA VAL A 57 -19.35 2.60 -28.99
C VAL A 57 -19.19 3.99 -29.62
N THR A 58 -19.54 5.04 -28.87
CA THR A 58 -19.47 6.44 -29.28
C THR A 58 -18.76 7.25 -28.22
N ASP A 59 -18.17 8.39 -28.62
CA ASP A 59 -17.58 9.34 -27.68
C ASP A 59 -18.64 9.85 -26.71
N VAL A 60 -18.42 9.64 -25.42
CA VAL A 60 -19.29 10.13 -24.34
C VAL A 60 -18.51 11.14 -23.53
N GLN A 61 -19.11 12.31 -23.30
CA GLN A 61 -18.57 13.28 -22.35
C GLN A 61 -18.73 12.72 -20.93
N LEU A 62 -17.62 12.45 -20.25
CA LEU A 62 -17.65 11.94 -18.88
C LEU A 62 -18.16 13.03 -17.92
N PRO A 63 -19.06 12.67 -16.99
CA PRO A 63 -19.42 13.56 -15.89
C PRO A 63 -18.22 13.80 -14.98
N GLN A 64 -18.23 14.91 -14.25
CA GLN A 64 -17.26 15.17 -13.20
C GLN A 64 -17.42 14.14 -12.07
N ASP A 65 -16.31 13.80 -11.42
CA ASP A 65 -16.32 12.93 -10.23
C ASP A 65 -17.22 13.57 -9.16
N SER A 66 -18.26 12.86 -8.70
CA SER A 66 -19.17 13.30 -7.62
C SER A 66 -19.65 12.13 -6.78
N GLY A 67 -20.01 12.38 -5.51
CA GLY A 67 -20.50 11.34 -4.59
C GLY A 67 -19.43 10.76 -3.67
N LEU A 68 -19.75 9.60 -3.06
CA LEU A 68 -18.90 8.92 -2.08
C LEU A 68 -17.98 7.92 -2.78
N TYR A 69 -16.67 8.07 -2.56
CA TYR A 69 -15.64 7.18 -3.09
C TYR A 69 -14.94 6.44 -1.95
N ASN A 70 -14.75 5.13 -2.12
CA ASN A 70 -13.90 4.35 -1.22
C ASN A 70 -12.44 4.60 -1.60
N ILE A 71 -11.73 5.31 -0.73
CA ILE A 71 -10.30 5.60 -0.90
C ILE A 71 -9.48 4.34 -0.61
N ALA A 72 -9.90 3.55 0.38
CA ALA A 72 -9.21 2.34 0.83
C ALA A 72 -10.25 1.24 1.14
N GLU A 73 -10.76 0.59 0.09
CA GLU A 73 -11.85 -0.39 0.21
C GLU A 73 -11.56 -1.53 1.21
N ASN A 74 -10.33 -2.03 1.25
CA ASN A 74 -9.95 -3.06 2.23
C ASN A 74 -10.10 -2.58 3.68
N MET A 75 -9.74 -1.32 3.98
CA MET A 75 -9.90 -0.76 5.32
C MET A 75 -11.38 -0.59 5.68
N VAL A 76 -12.21 -0.20 4.71
CA VAL A 76 -13.66 -0.05 4.92
C VAL A 76 -14.32 -1.41 5.19
N ARG A 77 -13.91 -2.45 4.46
CA ARG A 77 -14.54 -3.77 4.51
C ARG A 77 -14.06 -4.64 5.67
N MET A 78 -12.80 -4.54 6.09
CA MET A 78 -12.19 -5.49 7.03
C MET A 78 -12.11 -5.05 8.49
N ASP A 79 -12.67 -3.87 8.85
CA ASP A 79 -12.37 -3.20 10.13
C ASP A 79 -10.89 -2.73 10.18
N PRO A 80 -10.51 -1.61 10.83
CA PRO A 80 -9.14 -1.10 10.88
C PRO A 80 -8.02 -2.10 11.21
N ASP A 81 -8.33 -3.23 11.83
CA ASP A 81 -7.33 -4.16 12.34
C ASP A 81 -6.86 -5.21 11.32
N SER A 82 -7.48 -5.38 10.14
CA SER A 82 -7.04 -6.45 9.20
C SER A 82 -7.14 -6.12 7.70
N PRO A 83 -6.69 -4.94 7.24
CA PRO A 83 -6.79 -4.50 5.84
C PRO A 83 -5.96 -5.35 4.84
N LEU A 84 -4.98 -6.12 5.32
CA LEU A 84 -4.17 -7.01 4.49
C LEU A 84 -4.71 -8.45 4.43
N ALA A 85 -5.63 -8.85 5.31
CA ALA A 85 -6.17 -10.21 5.31
C ALA A 85 -6.75 -10.69 3.96
N PRO A 86 -7.41 -9.84 3.13
CA PRO A 86 -7.94 -10.26 1.83
C PRO A 86 -6.87 -10.76 0.87
N ILE A 87 -5.70 -10.11 0.81
CA ILE A 87 -4.63 -10.54 -0.12
C ILE A 87 -4.00 -11.86 0.34
N PHE A 88 -3.81 -12.06 1.65
CA PHE A 88 -3.33 -13.33 2.20
C PHE A 88 -4.35 -14.45 1.97
N SER A 89 -5.64 -14.19 2.21
CA SER A 89 -6.73 -15.14 1.96
C SER A 89 -6.77 -15.57 0.49
N ALA A 90 -6.64 -14.62 -0.44
CA ALA A 90 -6.61 -14.92 -1.88
C ALA A 90 -5.38 -15.74 -2.28
N ILE A 91 -4.21 -15.44 -1.72
CA ILE A 91 -2.97 -16.19 -1.97
C ILE A 91 -3.13 -17.63 -1.46
N PHE A 92 -3.50 -17.85 -0.20
CA PHE A 92 -3.64 -19.19 0.35
C PHE A 92 -4.77 -19.99 -0.32
N THR A 93 -5.84 -19.34 -0.78
CA THR A 93 -6.91 -20.01 -1.55
C THR A 93 -6.41 -20.53 -2.91
N THR A 94 -5.54 -19.78 -3.59
CA THR A 94 -5.05 -20.13 -4.94
C THR A 94 -3.75 -20.94 -4.92
N ASN A 95 -2.96 -20.79 -3.86
CA ASN A 95 -1.69 -21.47 -3.64
C ASN A 95 -1.47 -21.66 -2.13
N PRO A 96 -2.02 -22.74 -1.53
CA PRO A 96 -1.89 -23.02 -0.10
C PRO A 96 -0.44 -23.21 0.37
N SER A 97 0.47 -23.52 -0.55
CA SER A 97 1.90 -23.72 -0.31
C SER A 97 2.77 -22.50 -0.66
N PHE A 98 2.17 -21.32 -0.82
CA PHE A 98 2.94 -20.12 -1.14
C PHE A 98 3.91 -19.77 0.00
N ASP A 99 5.19 -19.59 -0.34
CA ASP A 99 6.24 -19.29 0.63
C ASP A 99 6.46 -17.78 0.76
N PHE A 100 5.94 -17.21 1.85
CA PHE A 100 6.16 -15.80 2.20
C PHE A 100 7.59 -15.52 2.73
N GLY A 101 8.35 -16.53 3.13
CA GLY A 101 9.71 -16.36 3.66
C GLY A 101 10.69 -15.78 2.63
N SER A 102 10.39 -15.92 1.34
CA SER A 102 11.16 -15.32 0.24
C SER A 102 10.81 -13.85 -0.05
N ILE A 103 9.77 -13.31 0.59
CA ILE A 103 9.24 -11.97 0.33
C ILE A 103 9.72 -11.01 1.42
N SER A 104 10.52 -10.01 1.05
CA SER A 104 11.02 -9.00 2.00
C SER A 104 9.98 -7.94 2.36
N VAL A 105 9.05 -7.63 1.45
CA VAL A 105 8.09 -6.54 1.62
C VAL A 105 6.75 -6.84 0.96
N ILE A 106 5.66 -6.55 1.67
CA ILE A 106 4.28 -6.60 1.16
C ILE A 106 3.66 -5.22 1.37
N THR A 107 3.17 -4.61 0.29
CA THR A 107 2.62 -3.26 0.31
C THR A 107 1.68 -3.04 -0.88
N ASP A 108 0.98 -1.91 -0.88
CA ASP A 108 0.20 -1.45 -2.02
C ASP A 108 0.95 -0.41 -2.87
N GLY A 109 0.43 -0.16 -4.07
CA GLY A 109 1.01 0.83 -4.99
C GLY A 109 0.88 2.29 -4.51
N ASN A 110 0.00 2.58 -3.56
CA ASN A 110 -0.15 3.94 -3.00
C ASN A 110 1.04 4.26 -2.08
N ASN A 111 1.41 3.34 -1.20
CA ASN A 111 2.58 3.46 -0.34
C ASN A 111 3.87 3.58 -1.16
N ILE A 112 4.03 2.78 -2.23
CA ILE A 112 5.17 2.92 -3.15
C ILE A 112 5.19 4.32 -3.77
N ARG A 113 4.05 4.84 -4.25
CA ARG A 113 3.97 6.20 -4.80
C ARG A 113 4.32 7.29 -3.78
N LYS A 114 3.85 7.16 -2.54
CA LYS A 114 4.18 8.07 -1.42
C LYS A 114 5.68 8.07 -1.10
N LEU A 115 6.32 6.90 -1.12
CA LEU A 115 7.78 6.80 -0.93
C LEU A 115 8.54 7.40 -2.13
N LEU A 116 8.10 7.12 -3.35
CA LEU A 116 8.69 7.70 -4.56
C LEU A 116 8.53 9.21 -4.61
N SER A 117 7.38 9.78 -4.20
CA SER A 117 7.19 11.24 -4.11
C SER A 117 8.06 11.86 -3.01
N PHE A 118 8.41 11.12 -1.96
CA PHE A 118 9.39 11.59 -0.99
C PHE A 118 10.81 11.65 -1.59
N ILE A 119 11.21 10.60 -2.32
CA ILE A 119 12.53 10.44 -2.94
C ILE A 119 12.75 11.47 -4.07
N SER A 120 11.80 11.51 -5.00
CA SER A 120 11.83 12.31 -6.22
C SER A 120 10.56 13.13 -6.30
N PRO A 121 10.52 14.29 -5.61
CA PRO A 121 9.29 15.06 -5.44
C PRO A 121 8.66 15.52 -6.77
N GLY A 122 9.45 15.80 -7.80
CA GLY A 122 8.95 16.29 -9.09
C GLY A 122 7.89 17.39 -8.94
N SER A 123 6.88 17.37 -9.83
CA SER A 123 5.67 18.21 -9.76
C SER A 123 4.48 17.49 -9.09
N SER A 124 4.73 16.39 -8.37
CA SER A 124 3.66 15.53 -7.84
C SER A 124 2.89 16.24 -6.72
N ARG A 125 1.55 16.24 -6.82
CA ARG A 125 0.65 16.71 -5.75
C ARG A 125 0.92 16.01 -4.41
N ASP A 126 1.38 14.75 -4.44
CA ASP A 126 1.64 13.93 -3.25
C ASP A 126 2.79 14.46 -2.39
N THR A 127 3.58 15.43 -2.86
CA THR A 127 4.70 16.02 -2.10
C THR A 127 4.27 17.01 -1.03
N SER A 128 3.05 17.55 -1.16
CA SER A 128 2.51 18.60 -0.31
C SER A 128 1.66 18.07 0.84
N GLU A 129 1.30 16.78 0.83
CA GLU A 129 0.41 16.18 1.82
C GLU A 129 1.19 15.27 2.77
N PRO A 130 0.99 15.40 4.10
CA PRO A 130 1.55 14.45 5.05
C PRO A 130 0.87 13.09 4.86
N PHE A 131 1.64 12.02 5.00
CA PHE A 131 1.09 10.66 4.97
C PHE A 131 1.62 9.83 6.14
N THR A 132 0.85 8.80 6.49
CA THR A 132 1.27 7.77 7.45
C THR A 132 1.13 6.40 6.82
N ILE A 133 2.09 5.53 7.11
CA ILE A 133 2.10 4.12 6.73
C ILE A 133 2.30 3.35 8.04
N GLN A 134 1.41 2.41 8.32
CA GLN A 134 1.65 1.48 9.41
C GLN A 134 2.67 0.44 8.97
N LEU A 135 3.58 0.08 9.87
CA LEU A 135 4.63 -0.90 9.63
C LEU A 135 4.46 -2.08 10.58
N GLU A 136 4.55 -3.29 10.04
CA GLU A 136 4.68 -4.51 10.83
C GLU A 136 5.72 -5.45 10.21
N LEU A 137 6.72 -5.85 10.98
CA LEU A 137 7.70 -6.85 10.59
C LEU A 137 7.23 -8.21 11.11
N ALA A 138 6.64 -9.00 10.21
CA ALA A 138 6.26 -10.37 10.47
C ALA A 138 7.39 -11.29 9.98
N ARG A 139 8.11 -11.93 10.92
CA ARG A 139 9.33 -12.70 10.63
C ARG A 139 10.39 -11.84 9.95
N ASN A 140 10.57 -12.01 8.63
CA ASN A 140 11.52 -11.27 7.79
C ASN A 140 10.81 -10.42 6.72
N THR A 141 9.48 -10.38 6.74
CA THR A 141 8.65 -9.67 5.76
C THR A 141 8.09 -8.40 6.39
N LEU A 142 8.41 -7.25 5.79
CA LEU A 142 7.82 -5.97 6.17
C LEU A 142 6.46 -5.81 5.51
N LEU A 143 5.41 -5.78 6.32
CA LEU A 143 4.07 -5.37 5.94
C LEU A 143 3.98 -3.84 6.05
N MET A 144 3.60 -3.20 4.96
CA MET A 144 3.32 -1.77 4.91
C MET A 144 1.86 -1.56 4.57
N CYS A 145 1.07 -1.21 5.58
CA CYS A 145 -0.34 -0.89 5.39
C CYS A 145 -0.55 0.61 5.28
N ARG A 146 -1.35 1.00 4.29
CA ARG A 146 -1.82 2.36 4.12
C ARG A 146 -2.60 2.80 5.37
N HIS A 147 -2.29 3.98 5.89
CA HIS A 147 -3.09 4.63 6.94
C HIS A 147 -3.69 5.92 6.38
N GLU A 148 -5.01 5.94 6.22
CA GLU A 148 -5.76 7.13 5.81
C GLU A 148 -6.52 7.73 6.98
N THR A 149 -6.58 9.06 7.03
CA THR A 149 -7.40 9.79 8.01
C THR A 149 -8.90 9.66 7.71
N ALA A 150 -9.26 9.34 6.46
CA ALA A 150 -10.61 8.99 6.04
C ALA A 150 -10.55 7.85 5.02
N ALA A 151 -11.28 6.76 5.27
CA ALA A 151 -11.35 5.62 4.35
C ALA A 151 -12.26 5.90 3.13
N THR A 152 -13.04 6.99 3.20
CA THR A 152 -13.96 7.46 2.17
C THR A 152 -13.80 8.96 1.94
N GLU A 153 -13.90 9.40 0.69
CA GLU A 153 -13.95 10.82 0.32
C GLU A 153 -15.31 11.12 -0.29
N TYR A 154 -15.92 12.24 0.12
CA TYR A 154 -17.12 12.76 -0.51
C TYR A 154 -16.74 13.97 -1.35
N ILE A 155 -16.92 13.85 -2.67
CA ILE A 155 -16.69 14.97 -3.60
C ILE A 155 -18.03 15.69 -3.77
N GLY A 156 -18.08 16.94 -3.28
CA GLY A 156 -19.28 17.75 -3.34
C GLY A 156 -19.71 18.07 -4.78
N PRO A 157 -21.00 18.33 -5.05
CA PRO A 157 -21.51 18.57 -6.40
C PRO A 157 -20.89 19.75 -7.15
N HIS A 158 -20.15 20.63 -6.46
CA HIS A 158 -19.51 21.84 -7.02
C HIS A 158 -17.99 21.83 -6.77
N GLU A 159 -17.43 20.72 -6.29
CA GLU A 159 -16.01 20.57 -5.99
C GLU A 159 -15.31 19.86 -7.17
N PHE A 160 -14.41 20.57 -7.85
CA PHE A 160 -13.68 19.98 -8.97
C PHE A 160 -12.44 19.20 -8.50
N ARG A 161 -12.51 17.87 -8.52
CA ARG A 161 -11.39 16.97 -8.21
C ARG A 161 -10.83 16.22 -9.42
N GLY A 162 -11.48 16.33 -10.58
CA GLY A 162 -11.04 15.77 -11.85
C GLY A 162 -12.12 14.89 -12.50
N TYR A 163 -11.66 14.05 -13.43
CA TYR A 163 -12.46 13.03 -14.12
C TYR A 163 -11.86 11.64 -13.90
N ARG A 164 -10.97 11.50 -12.93
CA ARG A 164 -10.11 10.31 -12.82
C ARG A 164 -10.94 9.09 -12.46
N HIS A 165 -11.89 9.23 -11.54
CA HIS A 165 -12.67 8.10 -11.07
C HIS A 165 -13.66 7.64 -12.15
N GLU A 166 -14.36 8.58 -12.79
CA GLU A 166 -15.27 8.28 -13.90
C GLU A 166 -14.52 7.82 -15.17
N PHE A 167 -13.29 8.30 -15.41
CA PHE A 167 -12.43 7.82 -16.49
C PHE A 167 -11.81 6.45 -16.17
N GLU A 168 -11.39 6.16 -14.93
CA GLU A 168 -10.87 4.84 -14.56
C GLU A 168 -11.94 3.75 -14.71
N LYS A 169 -13.18 4.07 -14.30
CA LYS A 169 -14.37 3.25 -14.53
C LYS A 169 -14.63 3.00 -16.01
N ALA A 170 -14.36 3.99 -16.87
CA ALA A 170 -14.65 3.90 -18.29
C ALA A 170 -13.47 3.37 -19.13
N PHE A 171 -12.21 3.51 -18.68
CA PHE A 171 -11.08 3.50 -19.61
C PHE A 171 -9.65 3.14 -19.07
N THR A 172 -9.39 2.26 -18.08
CA THR A 172 -7.97 2.11 -17.59
C THR A 172 -7.29 0.74 -17.49
N THR A 173 -5.96 0.80 -17.75
CA THR A 173 -4.84 0.16 -17.02
C THR A 173 -3.79 1.23 -16.68
N ARG A 174 -2.99 1.05 -15.60
CA ARG A 174 -1.94 2.00 -15.16
C ARG A 174 -0.53 1.41 -15.37
N GLN A 175 0.41 2.24 -15.85
CA GLN A 175 1.85 1.96 -15.88
C GLN A 175 2.57 3.01 -14.99
N ILE A 176 3.50 2.58 -14.15
CA ILE A 176 4.38 3.48 -13.37
C ILE A 176 5.71 3.51 -14.10
N ASP A 177 6.06 4.66 -14.68
CA ASP A 177 7.39 4.89 -15.23
C ASP A 177 8.27 5.45 -14.10
N ALA A 178 8.94 4.56 -13.36
CA ALA A 178 9.95 4.94 -12.36
C ALA A 178 11.33 4.90 -13.00
N GLU A 179 12.13 5.96 -12.81
CA GLU A 179 13.51 5.98 -13.29
C GLU A 179 14.40 5.01 -12.50
N SER A 180 15.43 4.45 -13.14
CA SER A 180 16.35 3.48 -12.52
C SER A 180 17.04 4.02 -11.25
N GLY A 181 17.30 5.33 -11.17
CA GLY A 181 17.86 5.98 -9.98
C GLY A 181 16.91 5.95 -8.78
N ASP A 182 15.63 6.23 -9.00
CA ASP A 182 14.60 6.24 -7.95
C ASP A 182 14.39 4.85 -7.36
N LEU A 183 14.47 3.81 -8.20
CA LEU A 183 14.36 2.42 -7.76
C LEU A 183 15.50 2.01 -6.82
N ARG A 184 16.73 2.51 -7.05
CA ARG A 184 17.88 2.23 -6.18
C ARG A 184 17.71 2.86 -4.80
N ILE A 185 17.27 4.12 -4.77
CA ILE A 185 17.03 4.85 -3.52
C ILE A 185 15.84 4.23 -2.78
N LEU A 186 14.78 3.84 -3.49
CA LEU A 186 13.62 3.16 -2.91
C LEU A 186 14.02 1.82 -2.28
N SER A 187 14.83 1.01 -2.96
CA SER A 187 15.34 -0.26 -2.42
C SER A 187 16.13 -0.04 -1.14
N ALA A 188 17.10 0.87 -1.15
CA ALA A 188 17.92 1.17 0.02
C ALA A 188 17.11 1.76 1.19
N LEU A 189 16.09 2.57 0.89
CA LEU A 189 15.18 3.11 1.89
C LEU A 189 14.35 2.00 2.55
N ILE A 190 13.80 1.06 1.76
CA ILE A 190 13.05 -0.09 2.28
C ILE A 190 13.95 -0.97 3.17
N GLU A 191 15.18 -1.26 2.73
CA GLU A 191 16.16 -2.01 3.54
C GLU A 191 16.49 -1.30 4.86
N ARG A 192 16.62 0.03 4.83
CA ARG A 192 16.82 0.84 6.04
C ARG A 192 15.63 0.73 6.99
N ILE A 193 14.40 0.79 6.47
CA ILE A 193 13.18 0.62 7.26
C ILE A 193 13.14 -0.78 7.89
N ILE A 194 13.41 -1.85 7.13
CA ILE A 194 13.47 -3.23 7.65
C ILE A 194 14.48 -3.35 8.79
N THR A 195 15.69 -2.80 8.60
CA THR A 195 16.76 -2.82 9.60
C THR A 195 16.31 -2.16 10.91
N LEU A 196 15.62 -1.02 10.80
CA LEU A 196 15.09 -0.30 11.96
C LEU A 196 14.00 -1.11 12.66
N MET A 197 13.06 -1.67 11.90
CA MET A 197 11.95 -2.46 12.46
C MET A 197 12.41 -3.74 13.15
N THR A 198 13.52 -4.34 12.72
CA THR A 198 14.14 -5.51 13.39
C THR A 198 14.59 -5.18 14.82
N GLY A 199 14.94 -3.92 15.10
CA GLY A 199 15.33 -3.45 16.43
C GLY A 199 14.17 -3.13 17.37
N CYS A 200 12.92 -3.40 16.98
CA CYS A 200 11.70 -3.12 17.75
C CYS A 200 10.82 -4.37 17.84
N CYS A 201 9.73 -4.32 18.60
CA CYS A 201 8.76 -5.42 18.74
C CYS A 201 7.97 -5.73 17.44
N GLY A 202 8.55 -5.43 16.27
CA GLY A 202 7.97 -5.64 14.95
C GLY A 202 6.98 -4.58 14.51
N ARG A 203 6.42 -3.74 15.39
CA ARG A 203 5.33 -2.80 15.03
C ARG A 203 5.74 -1.33 15.12
N GLY A 204 5.28 -0.53 14.17
CA GLY A 204 5.66 0.87 14.07
C GLY A 204 4.82 1.67 13.07
N THR A 205 5.18 2.94 12.94
CA THR A 205 4.60 3.84 11.94
C THR A 205 5.70 4.60 11.23
N LEU A 206 5.50 4.82 9.94
CA LEU A 206 6.28 5.72 9.10
C LEU A 206 5.41 6.93 8.76
N ARG A 207 5.81 8.11 9.22
CA ARG A 207 5.09 9.36 8.97
C ARG A 207 5.96 10.30 8.13
N TYR A 208 5.39 10.84 7.06
CA TYR A 208 6.01 11.96 6.36
C TYR A 208 5.62 13.28 6.99
N ASP A 209 6.64 14.05 7.36
CA ASP A 209 6.52 15.40 7.90
C ASP A 209 6.88 16.42 6.82
N VAL A 210 5.87 17.14 6.34
CA VAL A 210 6.02 18.11 5.24
C VAL A 210 6.90 19.29 5.67
N ALA A 211 6.75 19.77 6.91
CA ALA A 211 7.46 20.94 7.42
C ALA A 211 8.98 20.74 7.44
N THR A 212 9.42 19.53 7.77
CA THR A 212 10.84 19.17 7.83
C THR A 212 11.31 18.36 6.62
N ALA A 213 10.43 18.09 5.65
CA ALA A 213 10.67 17.21 4.51
C ALA A 213 11.38 15.90 4.94
N SER A 214 10.84 15.26 5.96
CA SER A 214 11.46 14.11 6.62
C SER A 214 10.48 12.97 6.86
N LEU A 215 10.98 11.75 6.71
CA LEU A 215 10.33 10.53 7.12
C LEU A 215 10.67 10.23 8.58
N ILE A 216 9.65 10.06 9.43
CA ILE A 216 9.80 9.79 10.85
C ILE A 216 9.28 8.39 11.12
N ILE A 217 10.18 7.52 11.57
CA ILE A 217 9.87 6.13 11.92
C ILE A 217 9.75 6.04 13.43
N SER A 218 8.66 5.48 13.92
CA SER A 218 8.39 5.33 15.35
C SER A 218 7.93 3.92 15.69
N ALA A 219 8.37 3.41 16.83
CA ALA A 219 7.89 2.15 17.38
C ALA A 219 6.47 2.33 17.93
N ASN A 220 5.62 1.33 17.70
CA ASN A 220 4.25 1.31 18.18
C ASN A 220 3.92 -0.04 18.83
N ASP A 221 4.47 -0.25 20.02
CA ASP A 221 4.40 -1.54 20.72
C ASP A 221 2.97 -1.96 21.10
N GLY A 222 2.03 -1.00 21.14
CA GLY A 222 0.61 -1.21 21.45
C GLY A 222 -0.33 -1.27 20.25
N ALA A 223 0.18 -1.27 19.01
CA ALA A 223 -0.65 -1.44 17.83
C ALA A 223 -1.26 -2.85 17.75
N SER A 224 -2.47 -2.94 17.19
CA SER A 224 -3.07 -4.20 16.73
C SER A 224 -2.23 -4.83 15.62
N ASN A 225 -2.37 -6.14 15.47
CA ASN A 225 -1.81 -6.90 14.36
C ASN A 225 -2.47 -6.46 13.05
N MET A 226 -1.75 -6.45 11.93
CA MET A 226 -2.29 -6.15 10.59
C MET A 226 -3.00 -7.34 9.92
N LEU A 227 -2.83 -8.52 10.50
CA LEU A 227 -3.43 -9.76 10.05
C LEU A 227 -4.13 -10.47 11.22
N PRO A 228 -5.13 -11.31 10.94
CA PRO A 228 -5.59 -12.33 11.85
C PRO A 228 -4.45 -13.29 12.29
N GLU A 229 -4.51 -13.81 13.52
CA GLU A 229 -3.45 -14.66 14.09
C GLU A 229 -3.11 -15.89 13.22
N ASP A 230 -4.11 -16.49 12.60
CA ASP A 230 -4.01 -17.67 11.74
C ASP A 230 -3.24 -17.40 10.44
N LEU A 231 -3.10 -16.13 10.01
CA LEU A 231 -2.35 -15.77 8.81
C LEU A 231 -0.87 -15.47 9.06
N TYR A 232 -0.40 -15.44 10.32
CA TYR A 232 1.03 -15.26 10.66
C TYR A 232 1.83 -16.57 10.66
N TYR A 233 1.14 -17.67 10.85
CA TYR A 233 1.73 -19.00 10.89
C TYR A 233 1.25 -19.69 9.63
N ASP A 234 2.16 -19.96 8.69
CA ASP A 234 1.87 -20.80 7.51
C ASP A 234 1.32 -22.15 7.98
N VAL A 235 0.00 -22.26 8.14
CA VAL A 235 -0.65 -23.49 8.57
C VAL A 235 -1.83 -23.75 7.64
N PRO A 236 -1.86 -24.89 6.94
CA PRO A 236 -3.02 -25.32 6.20
C PRO A 236 -4.10 -25.72 7.21
N VAL A 237 -5.00 -24.79 7.54
CA VAL A 237 -6.25 -25.17 8.21
C VAL A 237 -7.20 -25.68 7.14
N ILE A 238 -6.95 -26.92 6.71
CA ILE A 238 -7.99 -27.73 6.09
C ILE A 238 -8.98 -28.03 7.20
N MET A 239 -10.11 -27.34 7.21
CA MET A 239 -11.29 -27.73 7.98
C MET A 239 -12.35 -28.15 6.98
N TYR A 240 -12.74 -29.43 7.08
CA TYR A 240 -13.70 -30.16 6.26
C TYR A 240 -15.07 -29.49 6.18
#